data_AF-A0A938T8W6-F1
#
_entry.id   AF-A0A938T8W6-F1
#
_cell.length_a   1.000
_cell.length_b   1.000
_cell.length_c   1.000
_cell.angle_alpha   90.00
_cell.angle_beta   90.00
_cell.angle_gamma   90.00
#
_symmetry.space_group_name_H-M   'P 1'
#
loop_
_entity.id
_entity.type
_entity.pdbx_description
1 polymer ?
#
loop_
_entity_poly.entity_id
_entity_poly.type
_entity_poly.pdbx_seq_one_letter_code
_entity_poly.pdbx_strand_id
1 'polypeptide(L)'
;MVIPLIISKPAVAGDSKNAAVDAPRVAPLFIHGEGRGGFGCVAVNPPVFLSEDEARQVVQDEARKAGIDFSADALTLKDMMVPVTDQFGFLDERDENTKERKQKPNAQKRDLVLDGYDKQHDVAYQVVTRKDFADWERKDHTRMCSVSSFDFKTTAQVLTNGLTHTKGKTIVAVFYDPAASAPNMDYPKKEATDTERRSFWEARQKAAKDIGEKELREQVQDFVKWLKGQGVI
;
A
#
# COMPACT_ATOMS: atom_id res chain seq x y z
N MET A 1 62.64 -42.79 -15.91
CA MET A 1 61.55 -42.31 -15.02
C MET A 1 61.23 -40.88 -15.47
N VAL A 2 59.95 -40.62 -15.72
CA VAL A 2 59.33 -39.47 -16.41
C VAL A 2 59.62 -38.17 -15.63
N ILE A 3 59.74 -36.98 -16.24
CA ILE A 3 58.62 -36.06 -16.53
C ILE A 3 59.06 -34.99 -17.56
N PRO A 4 58.30 -34.75 -18.65
CA PRO A 4 58.46 -33.56 -19.48
C PRO A 4 57.72 -32.35 -18.87
N LEU A 5 58.31 -31.17 -19.04
CA LEU A 5 57.79 -29.88 -18.61
C LEU A 5 56.60 -29.48 -19.51
N ILE A 6 55.37 -29.50 -18.97
CA ILE A 6 54.18 -28.97 -19.63
C ILE A 6 54.11 -27.48 -19.35
N ILE A 7 54.33 -26.64 -20.37
CA ILE A 7 54.05 -25.21 -20.30
C ILE A 7 52.54 -25.04 -20.44
N SER A 8 51.87 -24.74 -19.33
CA SER A 8 50.47 -24.36 -19.28
C SER A 8 50.29 -22.95 -19.87
N LYS A 9 49.42 -22.83 -20.90
CA LYS A 9 48.83 -21.55 -21.31
C LYS A 9 48.05 -20.95 -20.14
N PRO A 10 48.08 -19.64 -19.89
CA PRO A 10 47.08 -19.03 -19.02
C PRO A 10 45.74 -19.07 -19.75
N ALA A 11 44.77 -19.73 -19.13
CA ALA A 11 43.37 -19.63 -19.49
C ALA A 11 42.65 -18.82 -18.41
N VAL A 12 41.79 -17.91 -18.89
CA VAL A 12 40.64 -17.31 -18.21
C VAL A 12 40.90 -16.08 -17.31
N ALA A 13 40.40 -14.94 -17.78
CA ALA A 13 39.30 -14.19 -17.16
C ALA A 13 38.64 -13.39 -18.29
N GLY A 14 37.50 -13.77 -18.86
CA GLY A 14 36.28 -14.18 -18.18
C GLY A 14 35.51 -12.91 -17.85
N ASP A 15 34.77 -12.39 -18.83
CA ASP A 15 33.86 -11.25 -18.68
C ASP A 15 33.05 -11.40 -17.40
N SER A 16 33.30 -10.52 -16.43
CA SER A 16 32.47 -10.36 -15.26
C SER A 16 31.14 -9.73 -15.70
N LYS A 17 30.24 -10.54 -16.24
CA LYS A 17 28.81 -10.25 -16.16
C LYS A 17 28.48 -10.22 -14.68
N ASN A 18 28.30 -9.01 -14.14
CA ASN A 18 27.62 -8.80 -12.87
C ASN A 18 26.33 -9.62 -12.92
N ALA A 19 26.30 -10.69 -12.13
CA ALA A 19 25.05 -11.36 -11.80
C ALA A 19 24.22 -10.31 -11.06
N ALA A 20 23.22 -9.76 -11.75
CA ALA A 20 22.16 -9.02 -11.10
C ALA A 20 21.63 -9.93 -9.99
N VAL A 21 21.88 -9.53 -8.75
CA VAL A 21 21.28 -10.16 -7.58
C VAL A 21 19.77 -10.14 -7.85
N ASP A 22 19.12 -11.30 -7.88
CA ASP A 22 17.68 -11.40 -8.11
C ASP A 22 16.97 -10.54 -7.06
N ALA A 23 16.62 -9.31 -7.44
CA ALA A 23 16.01 -8.34 -6.54
C ALA A 23 14.68 -8.91 -6.02
N PRO A 24 14.29 -8.63 -4.76
CA PRO A 24 13.00 -9.03 -4.24
C PRO A 24 11.90 -8.51 -5.18
N ARG A 25 11.06 -9.41 -5.69
CA ARG A 25 10.00 -9.06 -6.66
C ARG A 25 8.87 -8.25 -6.05
N VAL A 26 8.74 -8.32 -4.73
CA VAL A 26 7.77 -7.52 -4.00
C VAL A 26 8.57 -6.63 -3.08
N ALA A 27 8.37 -5.32 -3.23
CA ALA A 27 9.02 -4.35 -2.35
C ALA A 27 8.49 -4.53 -0.92
N PRO A 28 9.32 -4.30 0.11
CA PRO A 28 8.83 -4.20 1.48
C PRO A 28 7.72 -3.15 1.58
N LEU A 29 6.81 -3.33 2.54
CA LEU A 29 5.85 -2.28 2.88
C LEU A 29 6.58 -1.14 3.59
N PHE A 30 6.57 0.06 3.02
CA PHE A 30 7.12 1.26 3.64
C PHE A 30 6.05 1.94 4.47
N ILE A 31 6.28 2.05 5.78
CA ILE A 31 5.24 2.42 6.74
C ILE A 31 5.36 3.91 7.07
N HIS A 32 4.37 4.70 6.64
CA HIS A 32 4.16 6.10 7.03
C HIS A 32 2.68 6.34 7.29
N GLY A 33 2.37 6.97 8.42
CA GLY A 33 1.01 7.10 8.93
C GLY A 33 0.41 5.80 9.46
N GLU A 34 -0.69 5.94 10.22
CA GLU A 34 -1.31 4.81 10.92
C GLU A 34 -2.05 3.85 9.99
N GLY A 35 -2.61 4.37 8.88
CA GLY A 35 -3.39 3.61 7.90
C GLY A 35 -4.71 3.09 8.45
N ARG A 36 -5.22 3.69 9.52
CA ARG A 36 -6.43 3.27 10.22
C ARG A 36 -7.42 4.41 10.33
N GLY A 37 -8.69 4.09 10.12
CA GLY A 37 -9.73 5.08 10.26
C GLY A 37 -11.11 4.52 10.50
N GLY A 38 -12.05 5.38 10.91
CA GLY A 38 -13.43 4.98 11.08
C GLY A 38 -14.40 6.16 10.99
N PHE A 39 -15.62 5.86 10.57
CA PHE A 39 -16.75 6.78 10.57
C PHE A 39 -17.81 6.27 11.56
N GLY A 40 -18.52 7.16 12.26
CA GLY A 40 -19.55 6.76 13.21
C GLY A 40 -20.07 7.90 14.10
N CYS A 41 -21.13 7.62 14.88
CA CYS A 41 -22.02 8.61 15.51
C CYS A 41 -21.38 9.67 16.42
N VAL A 42 -20.12 9.53 16.82
CA VAL A 42 -19.37 10.56 17.57
C VAL A 42 -17.88 10.55 17.18
N ALA A 43 -17.56 10.53 15.89
CA ALA A 43 -16.17 10.75 15.47
C ALA A 43 -15.80 12.22 15.70
N VAL A 44 -15.17 12.52 16.84
CA VAL A 44 -14.71 13.89 17.18
C VAL A 44 -13.54 14.36 16.30
N ASN A 45 -12.81 13.41 15.72
CA ASN A 45 -11.71 13.64 14.79
C ASN A 45 -11.70 12.55 13.69
N PRO A 46 -12.62 12.62 12.71
CA PRO A 46 -12.65 11.64 11.64
C PRO A 46 -11.37 11.76 10.78
N PRO A 47 -10.77 10.65 10.39
CA PRO A 47 -9.66 10.65 9.45
C PRO A 47 -10.13 11.13 8.09
N VAL A 48 -9.22 11.74 7.34
CA VAL A 48 -9.44 12.06 5.93
C VAL A 48 -8.79 10.97 5.10
N PHE A 49 -9.58 10.43 4.18
CA PHE A 49 -9.15 9.40 3.24
C PHE A 49 -8.88 10.05 1.89
N LEU A 50 -7.79 9.63 1.26
CA LEU A 50 -7.51 9.97 -0.12
C LEU A 50 -8.44 9.17 -1.04
N SER A 51 -8.97 9.82 -2.06
CA SER A 51 -9.56 9.11 -3.19
C SER A 51 -8.48 8.34 -3.95
N GLU A 52 -8.90 7.34 -4.72
CA GLU A 52 -7.97 6.58 -5.57
C GLU A 52 -7.23 7.48 -6.56
N ASP A 53 -7.91 8.47 -7.16
CA ASP A 53 -7.29 9.40 -8.09
C ASP A 53 -6.24 10.30 -7.42
N GLU A 54 -6.53 10.80 -6.20
CA GLU A 54 -5.57 11.61 -5.42
C GLU A 54 -4.36 10.78 -5.02
N ALA A 55 -4.59 9.56 -4.52
CA ALA A 55 -3.52 8.65 -4.14
C ALA A 55 -2.64 8.29 -5.36
N ARG A 56 -3.27 7.96 -6.50
CA ARG A 56 -2.59 7.67 -7.76
C ARG A 56 -1.75 8.85 -8.22
N GLN A 57 -2.30 10.07 -8.15
CA GLN A 57 -1.57 11.27 -8.52
C GLN A 57 -0.34 11.49 -7.64
N VAL A 58 -0.45 11.32 -6.31
CA VAL A 58 0.70 11.43 -5.39
C VAL A 58 1.79 10.42 -5.75
N VAL A 59 1.43 9.15 -6.01
CA VAL A 59 2.41 8.12 -6.38
C VAL A 59 3.07 8.44 -7.71
N GLN A 60 2.29 8.80 -8.74
CA GLN A 60 2.81 9.12 -10.06
C GLN A 60 3.73 10.35 -10.04
N ASP A 61 3.33 11.43 -9.38
CA ASP A 61 4.12 12.66 -9.33
C ASP A 61 5.42 12.49 -8.56
N GLU A 62 5.44 11.66 -7.51
CA GLU A 62 6.66 11.38 -6.77
C GLU A 62 7.58 10.40 -7.52
N ALA A 63 7.03 9.34 -8.11
CA ALA A 63 7.79 8.36 -8.88
C ALA A 63 8.43 8.97 -10.14
N ARG A 64 7.74 9.91 -10.81
CA ARG A 64 8.25 10.62 -12.00
C ARG A 64 9.52 11.41 -11.71
N LYS A 65 9.70 11.92 -10.49
CA LYS A 65 10.95 12.61 -10.07
C LYS A 65 12.16 11.68 -10.09
N ALA A 66 11.94 10.38 -10.02
CA ALA A 66 12.97 9.35 -10.09
C ALA A 66 13.09 8.69 -11.48
N GLY A 67 12.36 9.20 -12.48
CA GLY A 67 12.38 8.66 -13.84
C GLY A 67 11.46 7.45 -14.07
N ILE A 68 10.57 7.14 -13.12
CA ILE A 68 9.56 6.08 -13.28
C ILE A 68 8.28 6.73 -13.79
N ASP A 69 7.75 6.26 -14.92
CA ASP A 69 6.52 6.77 -15.52
C ASP A 69 5.46 5.66 -15.57
N PHE A 70 4.60 5.67 -14.56
CA PHE A 70 3.51 4.71 -14.48
C PHE A 70 2.41 5.07 -15.46
N SER A 71 2.20 4.21 -16.46
CA SER A 71 1.04 4.32 -17.33
C SER A 71 -0.19 3.69 -16.68
N ALA A 72 -1.37 4.10 -17.16
CA ALA A 72 -2.64 3.51 -16.80
C ALA A 72 -2.86 2.11 -17.41
N ASP A 73 -1.86 1.53 -18.10
CA ASP A 73 -1.90 0.16 -18.61
C ASP A 73 -1.79 -0.81 -17.43
N ALA A 74 -2.92 -1.04 -16.77
CA ALA A 74 -2.99 -1.83 -15.55
C ALA A 74 -2.52 -3.27 -15.80
N LEU A 75 -1.38 -3.63 -15.19
CA LEU A 75 -0.90 -5.00 -15.19
C LEU A 75 -1.86 -5.86 -14.36
N THR A 76 -2.42 -6.89 -14.98
CA THR A 76 -3.28 -7.85 -14.28
C THR A 76 -2.49 -9.06 -13.82
N LEU A 77 -2.41 -9.27 -12.51
CA LEU A 77 -1.86 -10.47 -11.89
C LEU A 77 -2.99 -11.49 -11.67
N LYS A 78 -2.85 -12.70 -12.21
CA LYS A 78 -3.86 -13.76 -12.12
C LYS A 78 -3.71 -14.60 -10.86
N ASP A 79 -4.82 -15.04 -10.28
CA ASP A 79 -4.87 -15.99 -9.15
C ASP A 79 -4.06 -15.55 -7.90
N MET A 80 -4.07 -14.26 -7.60
CA MET A 80 -3.37 -13.67 -6.46
C MET A 80 -4.15 -13.83 -5.16
N MET A 81 -3.43 -14.01 -4.05
CA MET A 81 -4.03 -13.95 -2.71
C MET A 81 -4.29 -12.48 -2.34
N VAL A 82 -5.49 -12.01 -2.71
CA VAL A 82 -5.95 -10.64 -2.43
C VAL A 82 -6.64 -10.61 -1.06
N PRO A 83 -6.46 -9.54 -0.26
CA PRO A 83 -7.14 -9.42 1.03
C PRO A 83 -8.65 -9.63 0.97
N VAL A 84 -9.22 -10.05 2.10
CA VAL A 84 -10.67 -10.01 2.35
C VAL A 84 -10.88 -8.96 3.43
N THR A 85 -11.61 -7.91 3.10
CA THR A 85 -11.87 -6.79 4.00
C THR A 85 -13.25 -6.90 4.64
N ASP A 86 -13.42 -6.23 5.77
CA ASP A 86 -14.69 -6.23 6.51
C ASP A 86 -14.81 -4.93 7.30
N GLN A 87 -15.60 -3.99 6.77
CA GLN A 87 -15.74 -2.70 7.43
C GLN A 87 -16.57 -2.78 8.72
N PHE A 88 -17.30 -3.89 8.91
CA PHE A 88 -18.14 -4.18 10.08
C PHE A 88 -17.62 -5.33 10.93
N GLY A 89 -16.40 -5.81 10.67
CA GLY A 89 -15.85 -6.99 11.35
C GLY A 89 -15.70 -6.83 12.86
N PHE A 90 -15.84 -5.60 13.37
CA PHE A 90 -15.94 -5.34 14.82
C PHE A 90 -17.25 -5.81 15.46
N LEU A 91 -18.30 -6.06 14.67
CA LEU A 91 -19.59 -6.58 15.11
C LEU A 91 -19.69 -8.11 15.08
N ASP A 92 -18.69 -8.78 14.51
CA ASP A 92 -18.67 -10.23 14.39
C ASP A 92 -18.72 -10.91 15.76
N GLU A 93 -19.50 -12.00 15.81
CA GLU A 93 -19.66 -12.81 17.00
C GLU A 93 -18.35 -13.44 17.43
N ARG A 94 -18.07 -13.35 18.73
CA ARG A 94 -17.01 -14.12 19.37
C ARG A 94 -17.52 -15.54 19.58
N ASP A 95 -16.63 -16.51 19.42
CA ASP A 95 -16.88 -17.87 19.85
C ASP A 95 -17.25 -17.87 21.35
N GLU A 96 -18.36 -18.51 21.70
CA GLU A 96 -18.92 -18.46 23.06
C GLU A 96 -18.02 -19.16 24.09
N ASN A 97 -17.18 -20.11 23.65
CA ASN A 97 -16.29 -20.87 24.52
C ASN A 97 -14.91 -20.21 24.65
N THR A 98 -14.34 -19.71 23.55
CA THR A 98 -12.99 -19.12 23.57
C THR A 98 -12.99 -17.61 23.77
N LYS A 99 -14.13 -16.94 23.57
CA LYS A 99 -14.26 -15.46 23.47
C LYS A 99 -13.39 -14.84 22.37
N GLU A 100 -12.79 -15.66 21.50
CA GLU A 100 -12.03 -15.21 20.34
C GLU A 100 -12.98 -14.94 19.17
N ARG A 101 -12.61 -14.03 18.27
CA ARG A 101 -13.37 -13.88 17.02
C ARG A 101 -13.20 -15.14 16.19
N LYS A 102 -14.28 -15.64 15.58
CA LYS A 102 -14.18 -16.72 14.59
C LYS A 102 -13.14 -16.31 13.53
N GLN A 103 -12.08 -17.10 13.38
CA GLN A 103 -11.07 -16.83 12.36
C GLN A 103 -11.70 -17.03 10.99
N LYS A 104 -11.96 -15.92 10.30
CA LYS A 104 -12.40 -15.93 8.91
C LYS A 104 -11.18 -15.71 8.00
N PRO A 105 -11.15 -16.25 6.77
CA PRO A 105 -10.05 -16.02 5.84
C PRO A 105 -9.84 -14.51 5.65
N ASN A 106 -8.60 -14.05 5.78
CA ASN A 106 -8.21 -12.65 5.57
C ASN A 106 -7.68 -12.39 4.15
N ALA A 107 -7.61 -13.42 3.31
CA ALA A 107 -7.25 -13.34 1.90
C ALA A 107 -7.95 -14.45 1.09
N GLN A 108 -8.12 -14.22 -0.20
CA GLN A 108 -8.78 -15.12 -1.14
C GLN A 108 -8.16 -15.00 -2.55
N LYS A 109 -8.21 -16.06 -3.35
CA LYS A 109 -7.71 -16.02 -4.73
C LYS A 109 -8.59 -15.15 -5.62
N ARG A 110 -8.00 -14.14 -6.25
CA ARG A 110 -8.63 -13.25 -7.24
C ARG A 110 -7.62 -12.75 -8.25
N ASP A 111 -8.10 -12.32 -9.40
CA ASP A 111 -7.30 -11.49 -10.29
C ASP A 111 -7.15 -10.10 -9.67
N LEU A 112 -5.93 -9.57 -9.70
CA LEU A 112 -5.60 -8.24 -9.20
C LEU A 112 -5.15 -7.36 -10.36
N VAL A 113 -5.88 -6.27 -10.57
CA VAL A 113 -5.55 -5.24 -11.55
C VAL A 113 -4.81 -4.14 -10.80
N LEU A 114 -3.54 -3.92 -11.13
CA LEU A 114 -2.68 -2.95 -10.44
C LEU A 114 -2.93 -1.51 -10.92
N ASP A 115 -2.76 -0.54 -10.03
CA ASP A 115 -3.07 0.87 -10.28
C ASP A 115 -2.13 1.56 -11.28
N GLY A 116 -0.92 1.03 -11.46
CA GLY A 116 0.01 1.57 -12.44
C GLY A 116 1.18 0.64 -12.74
N TYR A 117 1.72 0.79 -13.94
CA TYR A 117 2.84 -0.01 -14.44
C TYR A 117 3.79 0.83 -15.28
N ASP A 118 5.07 0.73 -14.98
CA ASP A 118 6.19 1.31 -15.72
C ASP A 118 6.88 0.19 -16.49
N LYS A 119 6.75 0.24 -17.82
CA LYS A 119 7.31 -0.78 -18.74
C LYS A 119 8.83 -0.70 -18.85
N GLN A 120 9.42 0.47 -18.63
CA GLN A 120 10.85 0.68 -18.82
C GLN A 120 11.67 -0.05 -17.77
N HIS A 121 11.23 0.01 -16.52
CA HIS A 121 11.91 -0.57 -15.36
C HIS A 121 11.26 -1.87 -14.88
N ASP A 122 10.14 -2.29 -15.51
CA ASP A 122 9.32 -3.44 -15.13
C ASP A 122 8.85 -3.36 -13.66
N VAL A 123 8.29 -2.21 -13.30
CA VAL A 123 7.81 -1.88 -11.95
C VAL A 123 6.32 -1.58 -11.98
N ALA A 124 5.55 -2.18 -11.09
CA ALA A 124 4.12 -1.91 -10.91
C ALA A 124 3.81 -1.53 -9.46
N TYR A 125 2.64 -0.93 -9.22
CA TYR A 125 2.18 -0.66 -7.86
C TYR A 125 0.67 -0.83 -7.66
N GLN A 126 0.29 -1.06 -6.41
CA GLN A 126 -1.06 -0.94 -5.88
C GLN A 126 -1.06 0.01 -4.69
N VAL A 127 -2.01 0.94 -4.61
CA VAL A 127 -2.34 1.66 -3.39
C VAL A 127 -3.62 1.07 -2.81
N VAL A 128 -3.60 0.70 -1.53
CA VAL A 128 -4.81 0.26 -0.84
C VAL A 128 -5.57 1.48 -0.34
N THR A 129 -6.74 1.71 -0.94
CA THR A 129 -7.64 2.82 -0.61
C THR A 129 -9.01 2.32 -0.12
N ARG A 130 -9.94 3.24 0.13
CA ARG A 130 -11.34 2.89 0.41
C ARG A 130 -12.00 2.11 -0.71
N LYS A 131 -11.64 2.38 -1.97
CA LYS A 131 -12.24 1.68 -3.11
C LYS A 131 -11.83 0.22 -3.10
N ASP A 132 -10.54 -0.06 -2.92
CA ASP A 132 -10.02 -1.42 -2.77
C ASP A 132 -10.66 -2.13 -1.59
N PHE A 133 -10.80 -1.43 -0.47
CA PHE A 133 -11.43 -1.96 0.73
C PHE A 133 -12.89 -2.35 0.48
N ALA A 134 -13.63 -1.63 -0.36
CA ALA A 134 -14.99 -1.99 -0.76
C ALA A 134 -15.01 -3.14 -1.79
N ASP A 135 -14.12 -3.11 -2.79
CA ASP A 135 -14.04 -4.14 -3.83
C ASP A 135 -13.62 -5.51 -3.27
N TRP A 136 -12.85 -5.51 -2.18
CA TRP A 136 -12.37 -6.70 -1.49
C TRP A 136 -13.26 -7.15 -0.33
N GLU A 137 -14.36 -6.44 -0.12
CA GLU A 137 -15.25 -6.68 1.01
C GLU A 137 -15.85 -8.08 0.94
N ARG A 138 -15.94 -8.71 2.11
CA ARG A 138 -16.63 -9.98 2.27
C ARG A 138 -18.10 -9.82 1.91
N LYS A 139 -18.74 -10.88 1.40
CA LYS A 139 -20.17 -10.81 1.00
C LYS A 139 -21.12 -11.36 2.06
N ASP A 140 -20.60 -12.02 3.09
CA ASP A 140 -21.33 -12.73 4.14
C ASP A 140 -21.55 -11.88 5.40
N HIS A 141 -21.82 -10.58 5.24
CA HIS A 141 -22.12 -9.73 6.41
C HIS A 141 -23.39 -10.20 7.11
N THR A 142 -23.26 -10.52 8.39
CA THR A 142 -24.41 -10.85 9.25
C THR A 142 -24.98 -9.62 9.95
N ARG A 143 -24.22 -8.50 9.98
CA ARG A 143 -24.58 -7.26 10.68
C ARG A 143 -24.02 -6.03 9.95
N MET A 144 -24.84 -4.98 9.86
CA MET A 144 -24.48 -3.67 9.29
C MET A 144 -24.81 -2.57 10.29
N CYS A 145 -24.06 -1.47 10.29
CA CYS A 145 -24.38 -0.29 11.10
C CYS A 145 -23.86 1.00 10.46
N SER A 146 -24.20 2.16 11.04
CA SER A 146 -23.70 3.48 10.58
C SER A 146 -22.23 3.73 10.90
N VAL A 147 -21.58 2.81 11.62
CA VAL A 147 -20.17 2.87 11.97
C VAL A 147 -19.38 1.93 11.06
N SER A 148 -18.33 2.45 10.41
CA SER A 148 -17.41 1.65 9.59
C SER A 148 -15.99 1.82 10.11
N SER A 149 -15.18 0.76 10.04
CA SER A 149 -13.76 0.77 10.38
C SER A 149 -12.92 0.32 9.19
N PHE A 150 -11.78 0.97 8.99
CA PHE A 150 -10.83 0.73 7.91
C PHE A 150 -9.42 0.54 8.49
N ASP A 151 -8.67 -0.43 7.97
CA ASP A 151 -7.27 -0.72 8.34
C ASP A 151 -6.46 -0.99 7.06
N PHE A 152 -6.19 0.07 6.30
CA PHE A 152 -5.48 0.01 5.02
C PHE A 152 -4.05 -0.51 5.18
N LYS A 153 -3.36 -0.14 6.27
CA LYS A 153 -2.00 -0.63 6.54
C LYS A 153 -1.97 -2.15 6.67
N THR A 154 -2.86 -2.72 7.49
CA THR A 154 -2.92 -4.18 7.66
C THR A 154 -3.36 -4.86 6.37
N THR A 155 -4.33 -4.28 5.65
CA THR A 155 -4.76 -4.78 4.33
C THR A 155 -3.61 -4.79 3.31
N ALA A 156 -2.82 -3.72 3.24
CA ALA A 156 -1.63 -3.64 2.40
C ALA A 156 -0.55 -4.65 2.79
N GLN A 157 -0.35 -4.90 4.09
CA GLN A 157 0.56 -5.93 4.56
C GLN A 157 0.10 -7.33 4.13
N VAL A 158 -1.20 -7.63 4.24
CA VAL A 158 -1.76 -8.91 3.77
C VAL A 158 -1.58 -9.06 2.27
N LEU A 159 -1.83 -8.00 1.49
CA LEU A 159 -1.62 -8.01 0.05
C LEU A 159 -0.14 -8.25 -0.31
N THR A 160 0.78 -7.52 0.34
CA THR A 160 2.23 -7.69 0.14
C THR A 160 2.63 -9.15 0.33
N ASN A 161 2.18 -9.78 1.42
CA ASN A 161 2.45 -11.20 1.71
C ASN A 161 1.78 -12.16 0.69
N GLY A 162 0.61 -11.78 0.16
CA GLY A 162 -0.06 -12.54 -0.90
C GLY A 162 0.73 -12.54 -2.21
N LEU A 163 1.40 -11.44 -2.52
CA LEU A 163 2.20 -11.25 -3.75
C LEU A 163 3.59 -11.91 -3.70
N THR A 164 4.15 -12.18 -2.51
CA THR A 164 5.50 -12.80 -2.40
C THR A 164 5.58 -14.19 -3.02
N HIS A 165 4.43 -14.84 -3.23
CA HIS A 165 4.34 -16.20 -3.77
C HIS A 165 4.22 -16.22 -5.32
N THR A 166 4.24 -15.05 -5.96
CA THR A 166 3.98 -14.91 -7.39
C THR A 166 5.20 -15.18 -8.26
N LYS A 167 4.98 -15.89 -9.37
CA LYS A 167 6.00 -16.15 -10.39
C LYS A 167 5.94 -15.04 -11.46
N GLY A 168 6.96 -14.19 -11.55
CA GLY A 168 7.03 -13.08 -12.50
C GLY A 168 8.35 -12.32 -12.35
N LYS A 169 8.76 -11.51 -13.34
CA LYS A 169 9.97 -10.67 -13.21
C LYS A 169 9.67 -9.27 -12.67
N THR A 170 8.43 -8.82 -12.85
CA THR A 170 7.97 -7.49 -12.45
C THR A 170 8.11 -7.27 -10.95
N ILE A 171 8.68 -6.12 -10.59
CA ILE A 171 8.73 -5.63 -9.22
C ILE A 171 7.40 -4.98 -8.88
N VAL A 172 6.78 -5.36 -7.77
CA VAL A 172 5.50 -4.81 -7.33
C VAL A 172 5.66 -4.11 -5.99
N ALA A 173 5.24 -2.85 -5.91
CA ALA A 173 5.11 -2.10 -4.67
C ALA A 173 3.65 -2.09 -4.20
N VAL A 174 3.45 -2.17 -2.88
CA VAL A 174 2.15 -1.95 -2.26
C VAL A 174 2.27 -0.73 -1.35
N PHE A 175 1.38 0.23 -1.53
CA PHE A 175 1.21 1.41 -0.70
C PHE A 175 -0.17 1.36 -0.03
N TYR A 176 -0.43 2.27 0.90
CA TYR A 176 -1.74 2.40 1.51
C TYR A 176 -2.08 3.86 1.80
N ASP A 177 -3.38 4.17 1.78
CA ASP A 177 -3.90 5.43 2.29
C ASP A 177 -3.55 5.56 3.79
N PRO A 178 -2.74 6.56 4.18
CA PRO A 178 -2.34 6.75 5.58
C PRO A 178 -3.49 7.03 6.54
N ALA A 179 -4.68 7.39 6.02
CA ALA A 179 -5.86 7.75 6.79
C ALA A 179 -5.55 8.83 7.83
N ALA A 180 -4.79 9.84 7.40
CA ALA A 180 -4.29 10.88 8.28
C ALA A 180 -5.43 11.62 8.97
N SER A 181 -5.17 12.00 10.22
CA SER A 181 -6.08 12.79 11.03
C SER A 181 -5.52 14.19 11.18
N ALA A 182 -6.40 15.17 11.28
CA ALA A 182 -5.96 16.54 11.47
C ALA A 182 -5.24 16.70 12.81
N PRO A 183 -4.24 17.59 12.88
CA PRO A 183 -3.56 17.88 14.14
C PRO A 183 -4.54 18.40 15.19
N ASN A 184 -4.11 18.42 16.44
CA ASN A 184 -4.86 19.06 17.51
C ASN A 184 -5.01 20.55 17.16
N MET A 185 -6.24 20.97 16.92
CA MET A 185 -6.61 22.36 16.65
C MET A 185 -7.63 22.78 17.70
N ASP A 186 -7.56 24.04 18.13
CA ASP A 186 -8.54 24.58 19.07
C ASP A 186 -9.92 24.63 18.43
N TYR A 187 -10.86 23.87 18.99
CA TYR A 187 -12.21 23.81 18.47
C TYR A 187 -12.89 25.18 18.63
N PRO A 188 -13.75 25.58 17.66
CA PRO A 188 -14.51 26.81 17.77
C PRO A 188 -15.32 26.83 19.06
N LYS A 189 -15.35 27.98 19.74
CA LYS A 189 -16.17 28.17 20.94
C LYS A 189 -17.65 27.95 20.62
N LYS A 190 -18.47 27.74 21.65
CA LYS A 190 -19.91 27.51 21.49
C LYS A 190 -20.62 28.71 20.82
N GLU A 191 -20.06 29.90 20.95
CA GLU A 191 -20.58 31.15 20.40
C GLU A 191 -20.13 31.42 18.96
N ALA A 192 -19.27 30.56 18.38
CA ALA A 192 -18.83 30.70 17.00
C ALA A 192 -20.02 30.72 16.03
N THR A 193 -19.89 31.49 14.97
CA THR A 193 -20.83 31.52 13.84
C THR A 193 -20.71 30.23 13.02
N ASP A 194 -21.73 29.93 12.22
CA ASP A 194 -21.69 28.76 11.32
C ASP A 194 -20.60 28.89 10.26
N THR A 195 -20.28 30.11 9.83
CA THR A 195 -19.17 30.37 8.91
C THR A 195 -17.83 30.02 9.56
N GLU A 196 -17.58 30.45 10.79
CA GLU A 196 -16.36 30.11 11.53
C GLU A 196 -16.24 28.60 11.76
N ARG A 197 -17.35 27.92 12.10
CA ARG A 197 -17.38 26.46 12.21
C ARG A 197 -17.05 25.78 10.90
N ARG A 198 -17.64 26.23 9.80
CA ARG A 198 -17.39 25.66 8.47
C ARG A 198 -15.94 25.82 8.06
N SER A 199 -15.40 27.03 8.17
CA SER A 199 -13.99 27.30 7.86
C SER A 199 -13.04 26.50 8.74
N PHE A 200 -13.36 26.31 10.03
CA PHE A 200 -12.60 25.42 10.91
C PHE A 200 -12.60 23.98 10.38
N TRP A 201 -13.76 23.43 10.02
CA TRP A 201 -13.86 22.06 9.51
C TRP A 201 -13.17 21.89 8.15
N GLU A 202 -13.27 22.87 7.25
CA GLU A 202 -12.56 22.89 5.97
C GLU A 202 -11.03 22.93 6.18
N ALA A 203 -10.54 23.82 7.04
CA ALA A 203 -9.12 23.90 7.38
C ALA A 203 -8.62 22.60 8.03
N ARG A 204 -9.42 22.00 8.90
CA ARG A 204 -9.12 20.73 9.55
C ARG A 204 -9.03 19.59 8.52
N GLN A 205 -10.01 19.47 7.63
CA GLN A 205 -9.99 18.47 6.56
C GLN A 205 -8.80 18.66 5.63
N LYS A 206 -8.52 19.91 5.24
CA LYS A 206 -7.35 20.22 4.41
C LYS A 206 -6.05 19.82 5.10
N ALA A 207 -5.87 20.15 6.38
CA ALA A 207 -4.66 19.80 7.12
C ALA A 207 -4.47 18.28 7.23
N ALA A 208 -5.53 17.52 7.51
CA ALA A 208 -5.48 16.05 7.50
C ALA A 208 -5.09 15.51 6.12
N LYS A 209 -5.69 16.04 5.06
CA LYS A 209 -5.37 15.65 3.69
C LYS A 209 -3.92 15.93 3.33
N ASP A 210 -3.42 17.13 3.64
CA ASP A 210 -2.02 17.52 3.39
C ASP A 210 -1.04 16.57 4.12
N ILE A 211 -1.39 16.10 5.33
CA ILE A 211 -0.61 15.09 6.07
C ILE A 211 -0.66 13.75 5.34
N GLY A 212 -1.86 13.28 4.95
CA GLY A 212 -2.02 12.00 4.25
C GLY A 212 -1.28 11.96 2.92
N GLU A 213 -1.33 13.03 2.13
CA GLU A 213 -0.55 13.14 0.89
C GLU A 213 0.97 13.11 1.15
N LYS A 214 1.42 13.77 2.23
CA LYS A 214 2.83 13.77 2.63
C LYS A 214 3.28 12.38 3.07
N GLU A 215 2.52 11.71 3.93
CA GLU A 215 2.86 10.36 4.41
C GLU A 215 2.88 9.35 3.27
N LEU A 216 1.90 9.39 2.34
CA LEU A 216 1.92 8.54 1.15
C LEU A 216 3.15 8.83 0.27
N ARG A 217 3.51 10.11 0.11
CA ARG A 217 4.73 10.49 -0.60
C ARG A 217 5.99 9.93 0.05
N GLU A 218 6.07 9.92 1.37
CA GLU A 218 7.19 9.32 2.10
C GLU A 218 7.29 7.81 1.87
N GLN A 219 6.16 7.08 1.75
CA GLN A 219 6.17 5.67 1.34
C GLN A 219 6.78 5.48 -0.06
N VAL A 220 6.40 6.33 -1.02
CA VAL A 220 6.91 6.29 -2.40
C VAL A 220 8.39 6.65 -2.45
N GLN A 221 8.83 7.63 -1.66
CA GLN A 221 10.23 8.01 -1.56
C GLN A 221 11.10 6.89 -1.03
N ASP A 222 10.64 6.16 -0.01
CA ASP A 222 11.39 5.01 0.51
C ASP A 222 11.40 3.84 -0.48
N PHE A 223 10.33 3.64 -1.23
CA PHE A 223 10.32 2.71 -2.36
C PHE A 223 11.34 3.09 -3.45
N VAL A 224 11.39 4.35 -3.85
CA VAL A 224 12.37 4.86 -4.82
C VAL A 224 13.80 4.67 -4.31
N LYS A 225 14.06 4.95 -3.02
CA LYS A 225 15.38 4.69 -2.41
C LYS A 225 15.73 3.20 -2.46
N TRP A 226 14.75 2.34 -2.19
CA TRP A 226 14.91 0.91 -2.26
C TRP A 226 15.22 0.43 -3.69
N LEU A 227 14.50 0.92 -4.70
CA LEU A 227 14.78 0.61 -6.12
C LEU A 227 16.20 0.99 -6.55
N LYS A 228 16.67 2.18 -6.13
CA LYS A 228 18.07 2.61 -6.34
C LYS A 228 19.05 1.64 -5.67
N GLY A 229 18.75 1.20 -4.45
CA GLY A 229 19.53 0.21 -3.72
C GLY A 229 19.56 -1.16 -4.40
N GLN A 230 18.50 -1.53 -5.15
CA GLN A 230 18.46 -2.74 -5.96
C GLN A 230 19.13 -2.58 -7.35
N GLY A 231 19.55 -1.36 -7.72
CA GLY A 231 20.12 -1.07 -9.04
C GLY A 231 19.09 -1.15 -10.19
N VAL A 232 17.80 -0.97 -9.88
CA VAL A 232 16.72 -0.95 -10.89
C VAL A 232 16.67 0.40 -11.61
N ILE A 233 16.92 1.48 -10.86
CA ILE A 233 17.04 2.87 -11.34
C ILE A 233 18.27 3.56 -10.75
#